data_AF-A0A258RF63-F1
#
_entry.id   AF-A0A258RF63-F1
#
_cell.length_a   1.000
_cell.length_b   1.000
_cell.length_c   1.000
_cell.angle_alpha   90.00
_cell.angle_beta   90.00
_cell.angle_gamma   90.00
#
_symmetry.space_group_name_H-M   'P 1'
#
loop_
_entity.id
_entity.type
_entity.pdbx_description
1 polymer ?
#
loop_
_entity_poly.entity_id
_entity_poly.type
_entity_poly.pdbx_seq_one_letter_code
_entity_poly.pdbx_strand_id
1 'polypeptide(L)'
;MSTDSVDEADRITCAIAPASALTRTCIVETARDAEGQLLTIRHPDGGFRRFRITTDGRGVIAADGAEVAVVKLVSENEIEVVIGGDRYMLPATKSGKRKSVP
;
A
#
# COMPACT_ATOMS: atom_id res chain seq x y z
N MET A 1 21.69 -17.08 -7.46
CA MET A 1 21.54 -15.72 -6.92
C MET A 1 20.22 -15.16 -7.41
N SER A 2 19.18 -15.22 -6.58
CA SER A 2 17.87 -14.66 -6.91
C SER A 2 17.94 -13.15 -6.74
N THR A 3 17.85 -12.43 -7.85
CA THR A 3 17.48 -11.01 -7.84
C THR A 3 16.08 -10.94 -7.28
N ASP A 4 15.98 -10.51 -6.02
CA ASP A 4 14.75 -9.96 -5.45
C ASP A 4 14.49 -8.66 -6.22
N SER A 5 13.95 -8.81 -7.43
CA SER A 5 13.55 -7.70 -8.29
C SER A 5 12.30 -7.10 -7.66
N VAL A 6 12.50 -6.26 -6.66
CA VAL A 6 11.52 -5.25 -6.31
C VAL A 6 11.40 -4.34 -7.54
N ASP A 7 10.45 -4.67 -8.41
CA ASP A 7 10.18 -3.89 -9.60
C ASP A 7 9.96 -2.44 -9.17
N GLU A 8 10.64 -1.47 -9.81
CA GLU A 8 10.46 -0.04 -9.51
C GLU A 8 8.98 0.41 -9.64
N ALA A 9 8.18 -0.37 -10.38
CA ALA A 9 6.73 -0.24 -10.50
C ALA A 9 5.96 -0.47 -9.18
N ASP A 10 6.57 -1.18 -8.24
CA ASP A 10 6.01 -1.50 -6.93
C ASP A 10 6.53 -0.58 -5.82
N ARG A 11 7.46 0.34 -6.13
CA ARG A 11 7.84 1.40 -5.19
C ARG A 11 6.80 2.52 -5.14
N ILE A 12 6.38 2.86 -3.94
CA ILE A 12 5.44 3.96 -3.64
C ILE A 12 6.10 5.02 -2.77
N THR A 13 5.55 6.24 -2.83
CA THR A 13 5.93 7.32 -1.91
C THR A 13 5.29 7.08 -0.55
N CYS A 14 6.10 7.11 0.51
CA CYS A 14 5.65 6.90 1.88
C CYS A 14 6.45 7.75 2.87
N ALA A 15 5.86 7.97 4.03
CA ALA A 15 6.52 8.53 5.21
C ALA A 15 6.23 7.60 6.39
N ILE A 16 7.28 7.02 6.97
CA ILE A 16 7.18 6.12 8.12
C ILE A 16 7.49 6.91 9.39
N ALA A 17 6.59 6.86 10.37
CA ALA A 17 6.52 7.71 11.55
C ALA A 17 6.04 9.16 11.31
N PRO A 18 5.46 9.80 12.34
CA PRO A 18 5.07 11.21 12.29
C PRO A 18 6.23 12.13 11.90
N ALA A 19 5.94 13.18 11.14
CA ALA A 19 6.90 14.18 10.67
C ALA A 19 8.03 13.68 9.74
N SER A 20 8.05 12.40 9.37
CA SER A 20 8.98 11.89 8.36
C SER A 20 8.69 12.46 6.97
N ALA A 21 9.75 12.63 6.18
CA ALA A 21 9.65 13.06 4.79
C ALA A 21 8.99 11.98 3.93
N LEU A 22 8.24 12.41 2.91
CA LEU A 22 7.71 11.52 1.89
C LEU A 22 8.82 11.12 0.92
N THR A 23 9.16 9.83 0.89
CA THR A 23 10.19 9.27 0.01
C THR A 23 9.66 8.06 -0.74
N ARG A 24 10.10 7.88 -2.00
CA ARG A 24 9.69 6.73 -2.83
C ARG A 24 10.51 5.48 -2.52
N THR A 25 10.35 4.97 -1.30
CA THR A 25 11.20 3.90 -0.73
C THR A 25 10.41 2.68 -0.29
N CYS A 26 9.12 2.83 0.02
CA CYS A 26 8.28 1.69 0.39
C CYS A 26 7.93 0.86 -0.84
N ILE A 27 7.73 -0.44 -0.63
CA ILE A 27 7.35 -1.39 -1.68
C ILE A 27 5.94 -1.88 -1.38
N VAL A 28 5.08 -1.92 -2.40
CA VAL A 28 3.73 -2.48 -2.31
C VAL A 28 3.66 -3.85 -2.96
N GLU A 29 3.22 -4.83 -2.19
CA GLU A 29 2.89 -6.17 -2.67
C GLU A 29 1.38 -6.38 -2.61
N THR A 30 0.83 -7.06 -3.61
CA THR A 30 -0.61 -7.36 -3.68
C THR A 30 -0.86 -8.85 -3.68
N ALA A 31 -1.76 -9.31 -2.81
CA ALA A 31 -2.24 -10.68 -2.76
C ALA A 31 -3.79 -10.71 -2.82
N ARG A 32 -4.35 -11.87 -3.18
CA ARG A 32 -5.79 -12.15 -3.06
C ARG A 32 -5.97 -13.42 -2.24
N ASP A 33 -6.92 -13.40 -1.33
CA ASP A 33 -7.35 -14.54 -0.53
C ASP A 33 -8.89 -14.65 -0.57
N ALA A 34 -9.47 -15.51 0.28
CA ALA A 34 -10.91 -15.74 0.33
C ALA A 34 -11.70 -14.50 0.79
N GLU A 35 -11.07 -13.61 1.54
CA GLU A 35 -11.68 -12.43 2.14
C GLU A 35 -11.47 -11.17 1.28
N GLY A 36 -10.86 -11.28 0.08
CA GLY A 36 -10.65 -10.15 -0.85
C GLY A 36 -9.18 -9.84 -1.20
N GLN A 37 -8.91 -8.57 -1.51
CA GLN A 37 -7.56 -8.12 -1.91
C GLN A 37 -6.78 -7.58 -0.71
N LEU A 38 -5.57 -8.11 -0.52
CA LEU A 38 -4.63 -7.72 0.52
C LEU A 38 -3.45 -6.95 -0.10
N LEU A 39 -3.12 -5.82 0.50
CA LEU A 39 -1.95 -5.01 0.21
C LEU A 39 -0.96 -5.15 1.36
N THR A 40 0.29 -5.47 1.06
CA THR A 40 1.39 -5.44 2.03
C THR A 40 2.35 -4.34 1.63
N ILE A 41 2.52 -3.33 2.48
CA ILE A 41 3.51 -2.28 2.29
C ILE A 41 4.73 -2.63 3.13
N ARG A 42 5.87 -2.86 2.47
CA ARG A 42 7.16 -3.06 3.14
C ARG A 42 7.87 -1.73 3.35
N HIS A 43 8.35 -1.53 4.56
CA HIS A 43 9.09 -0.35 4.97
C HIS A 43 10.59 -0.58 4.77
N PRO A 44 11.38 0.49 4.52
CA PRO A 44 12.83 0.37 4.39
C PRO A 44 13.54 -0.01 5.70
N ASP A 45 12.89 0.15 6.85
CA ASP A 45 13.40 -0.24 8.18
C ASP A 45 13.20 -1.73 8.50
N GLY A 46 12.58 -2.49 7.59
CA GLY A 46 12.26 -3.91 7.76
C GLY A 46 10.84 -4.16 8.33
N GLY A 47 10.11 -3.11 8.70
CA GLY A 47 8.70 -3.18 9.06
C GLY A 47 7.79 -3.46 7.87
N PHE A 48 6.54 -3.80 8.15
CA PHE A 48 5.50 -3.87 7.13
C PHE A 48 4.13 -3.53 7.70
N ARG A 49 3.24 -3.04 6.85
CA ARG A 49 1.81 -2.89 7.14
C ARG A 49 0.96 -3.63 6.13
N ARG A 50 -0.13 -4.23 6.61
CA ARG A 50 -1.08 -4.95 5.76
C ARG A 50 -2.42 -4.27 5.77
N PHE A 51 -2.96 -4.09 4.59
CA PHE A 51 -4.25 -3.47 4.39
C PHE A 51 -5.14 -4.32 3.51
N ARG A 52 -6.44 -4.25 3.77
CA ARG A 52 -7.46 -4.94 3.02
C ARG A 52 -8.23 -3.92 2.20
N ILE A 53 -8.29 -4.13 0.89
CA ILE A 53 -9.12 -3.30 0.01
C ILE A 53 -10.53 -3.83 0.12
N THR A 54 -11.44 -2.99 0.62
CA THR A 54 -12.86 -3.26 0.59
C THR A 54 -13.41 -2.91 -0.79
N THR A 55 -14.36 -3.71 -1.29
CA THR A 55 -14.96 -3.53 -2.63
C THR A 55 -15.95 -2.38 -2.71
N ASP A 56 -16.18 -1.65 -1.61
CA ASP A 56 -17.13 -0.53 -1.53
C ASP A 56 -16.54 0.81 -2.02
N GLY A 57 -15.25 0.83 -2.40
CA GLY A 57 -14.57 2.01 -2.90
C GLY A 57 -14.30 3.09 -1.84
N ARG A 58 -14.43 2.77 -0.54
CA ARG A 58 -14.33 3.76 0.55
C ARG A 58 -13.17 3.58 1.51
N GLY A 59 -12.51 2.42 1.56
CA GLY A 59 -11.55 2.25 2.66
C GLY A 59 -10.58 1.09 2.52
N VAL A 60 -9.31 1.44 2.57
CA VAL A 60 -8.23 0.53 2.89
C VAL A 60 -8.31 0.30 4.42
N ILE A 61 -8.70 -0.89 4.88
CA ILE A 61 -8.82 -1.20 6.33
C ILE A 61 -7.56 -1.96 6.76
N ALA A 62 -6.96 -1.61 7.90
CA ALA A 62 -5.86 -2.39 8.45
C ALA A 62 -6.33 -3.82 8.78
N ALA A 63 -5.59 -4.83 8.34
CA ALA A 63 -6.03 -6.23 8.44
C ALA A 63 -6.11 -6.75 9.91
N ASP A 64 -5.54 -6.02 10.86
CA ASP A 64 -5.57 -6.29 12.30
C ASP A 64 -6.65 -5.50 13.07
N GLY A 65 -7.33 -4.55 12.42
CA GLY A 65 -8.42 -3.76 13.00
C GLY A 65 -8.03 -2.82 14.15
N ALA A 66 -6.74 -2.69 14.45
CA ALA A 66 -6.26 -1.93 15.62
C ALA A 66 -6.23 -0.41 15.38
N GLU A 67 -6.04 0.02 14.13
CA GLU A 67 -5.96 1.43 13.75
C GLU A 67 -6.81 1.70 12.50
N VAL A 68 -7.62 2.76 12.56
CA VAL A 68 -8.43 3.20 11.42
C VAL A 68 -7.53 3.94 10.44
N ALA A 69 -7.38 3.38 9.23
CA ALA A 69 -6.70 4.09 8.16
C ALA A 69 -7.62 5.20 7.62
N VAL A 70 -7.10 6.42 7.57
CA VAL A 70 -7.78 7.56 6.96
C VAL A 70 -7.34 7.64 5.50
N VAL A 71 -8.29 7.45 4.58
CA VAL A 71 -8.04 7.57 3.14
C VAL A 71 -8.49 8.93 2.65
N LYS A 72 -7.62 9.64 1.94
CA LYS A 72 -7.92 10.91 1.27
C LYS A 72 -7.58 10.77 -0.20
N LEU A 73 -8.48 11.21 -1.08
CA LEU A 73 -8.17 11.34 -2.49
C LEU A 73 -7.29 12.57 -2.69
N VAL A 74 -6.04 12.38 -3.16
CA VAL A 74 -5.11 13.49 -3.43
C VAL A 74 -5.09 13.87 -4.91
N SER A 75 -5.43 12.93 -5.80
CA SER A 75 -5.68 13.19 -7.22
C SER A 75 -6.64 12.14 -7.80
N GLU A 76 -7.04 12.29 -9.07
CA GLU A 76 -7.93 11.34 -9.76
C GLU A 76 -7.40 9.89 -9.73
N ASN A 77 -6.08 9.70 -9.61
CA ASN A 77 -5.43 8.39 -9.66
C ASN A 77 -4.59 8.07 -8.41
N GLU A 78 -4.66 8.88 -7.36
CA GLU A 78 -3.81 8.71 -6.18
C GLU A 78 -4.58 9.03 -4.89
N ILE A 79 -4.42 8.18 -3.90
CA ILE A 79 -4.95 8.32 -2.55
C ILE A 79 -3.80 8.41 -1.55
N GLU A 80 -3.96 9.27 -0.55
CA GLU A 80 -3.16 9.27 0.66
C GLU A 80 -3.85 8.39 1.69
N VAL A 81 -3.13 7.40 2.23
CA VAL A 81 -3.58 6.57 3.35
C VAL A 81 -2.75 6.92 4.56
N VAL A 82 -3.40 7.35 5.64
CA VAL A 82 -2.77 7.72 6.90
C VAL A 82 -3.19 6.76 8.00
N ILE A 83 -2.23 6.15 8.69
CA ILE A 83 -2.51 5.20 9.78
C ILE A 83 -1.36 5.21 10.80
N GLY A 84 -1.66 5.29 12.09
CA GLY A 84 -0.64 5.26 13.14
C GLY A 84 0.46 6.32 13.00
N GLY A 85 0.18 7.43 12.31
CA GLY A 85 1.16 8.48 11.99
C GLY A 85 1.97 8.28 10.70
N ASP A 86 1.87 7.10 10.07
CA ASP A 86 2.45 6.84 8.75
C ASP A 86 1.56 7.39 7.64
N ARG A 87 2.18 7.72 6.51
CA ARG A 87 1.49 8.20 5.30
C ARG A 87 1.94 7.41 4.09
N TYR A 88 1.00 6.96 3.28
CA TYR A 88 1.25 6.18 2.07
C TYR A 88 0.52 6.79 0.88
N MET A 89 1.24 7.04 -0.21
CA MET A 89 0.65 7.47 -1.48
C MET A 89 0.42 6.23 -2.33
N LEU A 90 -0.83 5.78 -2.39
CA LEU A 90 -1.23 4.62 -3.17
C LEU A 90 -1.95 5.08 -4.45
N PRO A 91 -1.70 4.43 -5.59
CA PRO A 91 -2.51 4.65 -6.77
C PRO A 91 -3.93 4.14 -6.54
N ALA A 92 -4.93 4.97 -6.85
CA ALA A 92 -6.36 4.68 -6.68
C ALA A 92 -6.83 3.46 -7.52
N THR A 93 -6.04 3.05 -8.52
CA THR A 93 -6.41 2.04 -9.53
C THR A 93 -5.62 0.73 -9.46
N LYS A 94 -4.87 0.43 -8.40
CA LYS A 94 -4.22 -0.90 -8.26
C LYS A 94 -5.19 -2.00 -7.77
N SER A 95 -6.35 -2.12 -8.42
CA SER A 95 -6.98 -3.42 -8.63
C SER A 95 -6.14 -4.16 -9.67
N GLY A 96 -5.37 -5.15 -9.24
CA GLY A 96 -4.27 -5.74 -10.00
C GLY A 96 -4.55 -6.01 -11.48
N LYS A 97 -3.78 -5.34 -12.34
CA LYS A 97 -3.32 -5.93 -13.61
C LYS A 97 -1.82 -6.16 -13.52
N ARG A 98 -1.39 -7.21 -12.80
CA ARG A 98 -0.25 -7.96 -13.34
C ARG A 98 -0.83 -8.79 -14.46
N LYS A 99 -0.55 -8.40 -15.71
CA LYS A 99 -0.64 -9.34 -16.83
C LYS A 99 0.22 -10.54 -16.43
N SER A 100 -0.41 -11.69 -16.22
CA SER A 100 0.27 -12.97 -16.38
C SER A 100 0.83 -12.98 -17.80
N VAL A 101 2.14 -12.90 -17.93
CA VAL A 101 2.80 -13.20 -19.21
C VAL A 101 2.68 -14.71 -19.40
N PRO A 102 2.25 -15.19 -20.60
CA PRO A 102 2.07 -16.61 -20.88
C PRO A 102 3.38 -17.40 -20.84
#